data_AF-A0A7C4TV82-F1
#
_entry.id   AF-A0A7C4TV82-F1
#
_cell.length_a   1.000
_cell.length_b   1.000
_cell.length_c   1.000
_cell.angle_alpha   90.00
_cell.angle_beta   90.00
_cell.angle_gamma   90.00
#
_symmetry.space_group_name_H-M   'P 1'
#
loop_
_entity.id
_entity.type
_entity.pdbx_description
1 polymer ?
#
loop_
_entity_poly.entity_id
_entity_poly.type
_entity_poly.pdbx_seq_one_letter_code
_entity_poly.pdbx_strand_id
1 'polypeptide(L)'
;MSEKEWKSMSDDEDLTILAEEIIDFCNGLEALVVKLRTQIKKMLGTAEKWNWNSDKIKWEKAEGFKGNYEKSEDVNSLDFKELLKDLAQHKGKLTRDGWFYWTFKNGSTVGRKKRTERKA
;
A
#
# COMPACT_ATOMS: atom_id res chain seq x y z
N MET A 1 22.45 -29.52 -51.58
CA MET A 1 22.16 -29.84 -50.18
C MET A 1 21.90 -31.31 -50.07
N SER A 2 22.66 -31.97 -49.21
CA SER A 2 22.49 -33.37 -48.84
C SER A 2 21.39 -33.52 -47.78
N GLU A 3 20.81 -34.71 -47.69
CA GLU A 3 19.80 -35.07 -46.68
C GLU A 3 20.28 -34.83 -45.24
N LYS A 4 21.60 -34.96 -45.00
CA LYS A 4 22.22 -34.66 -43.71
C LYS A 4 22.20 -33.17 -43.37
N GLU A 5 22.41 -32.30 -44.35
CA GLU A 5 22.38 -30.84 -44.14
C GLU A 5 20.95 -30.35 -43.86
N TRP A 6 19.95 -30.93 -44.53
CA TRP A 6 18.54 -30.62 -44.27
C TRP A 6 18.09 -31.04 -42.87
N LYS A 7 18.50 -32.23 -42.44
CA LYS A 7 18.12 -32.79 -41.13
C LYS A 7 18.77 -32.00 -39.99
N SER A 8 20.06 -31.68 -40.11
CA SER A 8 20.76 -30.82 -39.14
C SER A 8 20.14 -29.43 -39.02
N MET A 9 19.70 -28.84 -40.13
CA MET A 9 19.07 -27.51 -40.13
C MET A 9 17.67 -27.52 -39.50
N SER A 10 16.90 -28.59 -39.73
CA SER A 10 15.59 -28.81 -39.09
C SER A 10 15.73 -29.04 -37.57
N ASP A 11 16.73 -29.81 -37.15
CA ASP A 11 16.99 -30.07 -35.73
C ASP A 11 17.40 -28.77 -34.99
N ASP A 12 18.17 -27.89 -35.64
CA ASP A 12 18.54 -26.57 -35.09
C ASP A 12 17.33 -25.61 -34.98
N GLU A 13 16.40 -25.67 -35.94
CA GLU A 13 15.14 -24.90 -35.91
C GLU A 13 14.21 -25.39 -34.79
N ASP A 14 14.02 -26.71 -34.66
CA ASP A 14 13.21 -27.31 -33.60
C ASP A 14 13.77 -27.00 -32.20
N LEU A 15 15.10 -27.03 -32.04
CA LEU A 15 15.77 -26.63 -30.79
C LEU A 15 15.56 -25.15 -30.47
N THR A 16 15.56 -24.30 -31.49
CA THR A 16 15.31 -22.86 -31.33
C THR A 16 13.89 -22.60 -30.86
N ILE A 17 12.90 -23.23 -31.50
CA ILE A 17 11.48 -23.12 -31.11
C ILE A 17 11.27 -23.59 -29.67
N LEU A 18 11.83 -24.76 -29.31
CA LEU A 18 11.73 -25.28 -27.95
C LEU A 18 12.36 -24.33 -26.92
N ALA A 19 13.49 -23.72 -27.25
CA ALA A 19 14.13 -22.74 -26.37
C ALA A 19 13.25 -21.50 -26.15
N GLU A 20 12.60 -21.00 -27.20
CA GLU A 20 11.66 -19.88 -27.10
C GLU A 20 10.45 -20.23 -26.24
N GLU A 21 9.86 -21.41 -26.42
CA GLU A 21 8.73 -21.88 -25.60
C GLU A 21 9.10 -22.00 -24.10
N ILE A 22 10.31 -22.47 -23.80
CA ILE A 22 10.83 -22.55 -22.42
C ILE A 22 11.02 -21.15 -21.84
N ILE A 23 11.53 -20.20 -22.63
CA ILE A 23 11.71 -18.80 -22.20
C ILE A 23 10.35 -18.18 -21.88
N ASP A 24 9.35 -18.36 -22.75
CA ASP A 24 8.00 -17.83 -22.53
C ASP A 24 7.33 -18.45 -21.30
N PHE A 25 7.52 -19.75 -21.08
CA PHE A 25 7.08 -20.42 -19.86
C PHE A 25 7.73 -19.81 -18.61
N CYS A 26 9.05 -19.59 -18.62
CA CYS A 26 9.78 -18.96 -17.53
C CYS A 26 9.27 -17.53 -17.26
N ASN A 27 9.08 -16.72 -18.30
CA ASN A 27 8.54 -15.37 -18.20
C ASN A 27 7.14 -15.36 -17.57
N GLY A 28 6.29 -16.33 -17.94
CA GLY A 28 4.98 -16.53 -17.35
C GLY A 28 5.05 -16.82 -15.85
N LEU A 29 5.96 -17.70 -15.42
CA LEU A 29 6.19 -18.00 -14.01
C LEU A 29 6.67 -16.78 -13.23
N GLU A 30 7.61 -16.00 -13.77
CA GLU A 30 8.09 -14.78 -13.13
C GLU A 30 6.96 -13.76 -12.92
N ALA A 31 6.13 -13.55 -13.95
CA ALA A 31 4.98 -12.66 -13.86
C ALA A 31 3.98 -13.11 -12.77
N LEU A 32 3.75 -14.42 -12.63
CA LEU A 32 2.91 -14.98 -11.58
C LEU A 32 3.51 -14.77 -10.19
N VAL A 33 4.82 -14.97 -10.01
CA VAL A 33 5.52 -14.71 -8.76
C VAL A 33 5.39 -13.23 -8.35
N VAL A 34 5.55 -12.30 -9.29
CA VAL A 34 5.39 -10.85 -9.04
C VAL A 34 3.96 -10.51 -8.61
N LYS A 35 2.95 -11.07 -9.30
CA LYS A 35 1.54 -10.88 -8.92
C LYS A 35 1.25 -11.42 -7.53
N LEU A 36 1.73 -12.63 -7.22
CA LEU A 36 1.55 -13.25 -5.91
C LEU A 36 2.19 -12.42 -4.80
N ARG A 37 3.44 -11.98 -4.96
CA ARG A 37 4.11 -11.09 -4.00
C ARG A 37 3.32 -9.80 -3.77
N THR A 38 2.76 -9.23 -4.83
CA THR A 38 1.93 -8.01 -4.74
C THR A 38 0.63 -8.26 -3.98
N GLN A 39 -0.05 -9.38 -4.22
CA GLN A 39 -1.26 -9.76 -3.49
C GLN A 39 -0.95 -10.04 -2.02
N ILE A 40 0.13 -10.76 -1.72
CA ILE A 40 0.60 -11.00 -0.35
C ILE A 40 0.85 -9.67 0.37
N LYS A 41 1.52 -8.70 -0.25
CA LYS A 41 1.72 -7.35 0.32
C LYS A 41 0.40 -6.64 0.63
N LYS A 42 -0.59 -6.75 -0.27
CA LYS A 42 -1.94 -6.20 -0.07
C LYS A 42 -2.68 -6.90 1.08
N MET A 43 -2.59 -8.23 1.17
CA MET A 43 -3.31 -9.05 2.15
C MET A 43 -2.70 -8.98 3.55
N LEU A 44 -1.36 -9.10 3.64
CA LEU A 44 -0.66 -9.10 4.92
C LEU A 44 -0.65 -7.75 5.61
N GLY A 45 -1.18 -6.70 4.97
CA GLY A 45 -1.17 -5.39 5.58
C GLY A 45 0.26 -4.99 5.97
N THR A 46 1.27 -5.34 5.16
CA THR A 46 2.37 -4.39 4.93
C THR A 46 1.77 -3.21 4.16
N ALA A 47 0.73 -2.62 4.76
CA ALA A 47 0.29 -1.28 4.59
C ALA A 47 1.56 -0.47 4.52
N GLU A 48 1.60 0.44 3.56
CA GLU A 48 2.51 1.57 3.64
C GLU A 48 2.53 2.00 5.09
N LYS A 49 3.66 1.71 5.76
CA LYS A 49 3.90 2.13 7.13
C LYS A 49 3.89 3.62 6.97
N TRP A 50 2.78 4.23 7.32
CA TRP A 50 2.59 5.64 7.08
C TRP A 50 3.70 6.38 7.82
N ASN A 51 4.21 7.41 7.18
CA ASN A 51 5.48 7.99 7.61
C ASN A 51 5.36 8.79 8.93
N TRP A 52 4.14 8.96 9.44
CA TRP A 52 3.87 9.72 10.65
C TRP A 52 3.65 8.84 11.89
N ASN A 53 4.14 9.29 13.04
CA ASN A 53 3.88 8.70 14.33
C ASN A 53 2.86 9.54 15.12
N SER A 54 1.71 8.95 15.45
CA SER A 54 0.65 9.65 16.18
C SER A 54 1.09 10.15 17.55
N ASP A 55 1.98 9.44 18.24
CA ASP A 55 2.40 9.74 19.61
C ASP A 55 3.37 10.91 19.69
N LYS A 56 3.99 11.28 18.56
CA LYS A 56 4.86 12.46 18.43
C LYS A 56 4.09 13.76 18.19
N ILE A 57 2.80 13.66 17.85
CA ILE A 57 1.93 14.81 17.63
C ILE A 57 1.41 15.30 18.99
N LYS A 58 1.41 16.61 19.22
CA LYS A 58 0.83 17.19 20.44
C LYS A 58 -0.69 17.16 20.34
N TRP A 59 -1.33 16.43 21.24
CA TRP A 59 -2.78 16.29 21.30
C TRP A 59 -3.36 17.01 22.50
N GLU A 60 -4.39 17.82 22.26
CA GLU A 60 -5.18 18.50 23.27
C GLU A 60 -6.52 17.79 23.42
N LYS A 61 -6.88 17.44 24.65
CA LYS A 61 -8.21 16.89 24.93
C LYS A 61 -9.27 17.96 24.70
N ALA A 62 -10.33 17.58 24.00
CA ALA A 62 -11.48 18.41 23.73
C ALA A 62 -12.76 17.60 23.90
N GLU A 63 -13.85 18.28 24.23
CA GLU A 63 -15.17 17.67 24.33
C GLU A 63 -16.03 18.16 23.16
N GLY A 64 -16.73 17.23 22.51
CA GLY A 64 -17.63 17.54 21.42
C GLY A 64 -18.97 16.85 21.60
N PHE A 65 -19.90 17.14 20.69
CA PHE A 65 -21.26 16.57 20.70
C PHE A 65 -21.34 15.03 20.75
N LYS A 66 -20.25 14.32 20.43
CA LYS A 66 -20.17 12.85 20.44
C LYS A 66 -19.15 12.31 21.45
N GLY A 67 -18.90 13.06 22.51
CA GLY A 67 -17.98 12.72 23.60
C GLY A 67 -16.57 13.28 23.43
N ASN A 68 -15.68 12.82 24.31
CA ASN A 68 -14.30 13.26 24.37
C ASN A 68 -13.52 12.84 23.11
N TYR A 69 -12.71 13.76 22.62
CA TYR A 69 -11.77 13.54 21.54
C TYR A 69 -10.47 14.31 21.79
N GLU A 70 -9.49 14.09 20.93
CA GLU A 70 -8.24 14.82 20.95
C GLU A 70 -8.10 15.62 19.66
N LYS A 71 -7.63 16.87 19.75
CA LYS A 71 -7.33 17.70 18.59
C LYS A 71 -5.87 18.13 18.59
N SER A 72 -5.33 18.39 17.42
CA SER A 72 -4.00 18.95 17.25
C SER A 72 -4.00 20.02 16.17
N GLU A 73 -3.25 21.08 16.43
CA GLU A 73 -2.97 22.19 15.52
C GLU A 73 -1.45 22.38 15.36
N ASP A 74 -0.68 21.31 15.62
CA ASP A 74 0.79 21.33 15.63
C ASP A 74 1.36 21.33 14.21
N VAL A 75 1.06 22.40 13.46
CA VAL A 75 1.51 22.63 12.08
C VAL A 75 3.03 22.63 11.92
N ASN A 76 3.79 22.70 13.01
CA ASN A 76 5.25 22.68 13.00
C ASN A 76 5.84 21.27 13.09
N SER A 77 5.06 20.27 13.56
CA SER A 77 5.50 18.88 13.61
C SER A 77 5.53 18.25 12.21
N LEU A 78 6.62 17.53 11.91
CA LEU A 78 6.76 16.78 10.65
C LEU A 78 5.68 15.70 10.55
N ASP A 79 5.46 14.94 11.63
CA ASP A 79 4.44 13.89 11.71
C ASP A 79 3.03 14.45 11.47
N PHE A 80 2.74 15.66 11.97
CA PHE A 80 1.43 16.30 11.77
C PHE A 80 1.20 16.71 10.31
N LYS A 81 2.21 17.25 9.63
CA LYS A 81 2.13 17.60 8.20
C LYS A 81 1.88 16.35 7.34
N GLU A 82 2.57 15.26 7.65
CA GLU A 82 2.38 13.99 6.95
C GLU A 82 0.99 13.40 7.21
N LEU A 83 0.50 13.44 8.45
CA LEU A 83 -0.87 13.07 8.79
C LEU A 83 -1.92 13.90 8.03
N LEU A 84 -1.71 15.22 7.92
CA LEU A 84 -2.60 16.10 7.15
C LEU A 84 -2.64 15.73 5.66
N LYS A 85 -1.48 15.47 5.05
CA LYS A 85 -1.37 15.06 3.65
C LYS A 85 -2.11 13.75 3.39
N ASP A 86 -1.90 12.79 4.28
CA ASP A 86 -2.52 11.48 4.24
C ASP A 86 -4.05 11.55 4.46
N LEU A 87 -4.51 12.37 5.40
CA LEU A 87 -5.93 12.69 5.54
C LEU A 87 -6.51 13.33 4.26
N ALA A 88 -5.81 14.26 3.62
CA ALA A 88 -6.25 14.85 2.36
C ALA A 88 -6.41 13.80 1.24
N GLN A 89 -5.48 12.85 1.14
CA GLN A 89 -5.56 11.71 0.20
C GLN A 89 -6.79 10.82 0.49
N HIS A 90 -7.15 10.65 1.76
CA HIS A 90 -8.29 9.86 2.21
C HIS A 90 -9.59 10.67 2.40
N LYS A 91 -9.77 11.79 1.68
CA LYS A 91 -10.99 12.63 1.74
C LYS A 91 -11.30 13.18 3.14
N GLY A 92 -10.25 13.48 3.89
CA GLY A 92 -10.30 14.12 5.21
C GLY A 92 -10.59 13.19 6.38
N LYS A 93 -10.67 11.86 6.18
CA LYS A 93 -10.99 10.89 7.25
C LYS A 93 -10.27 9.57 7.02
N LEU A 94 -9.65 9.01 8.06
CA LEU A 94 -9.06 7.68 8.00
C LEU A 94 -9.08 6.98 9.36
N THR A 95 -8.86 5.67 9.38
CA THR A 95 -8.74 4.88 10.62
C THR A 95 -7.46 4.06 10.56
N ARG A 96 -6.61 4.18 11.59
CA ARG A 96 -5.32 3.47 11.72
C ARG A 96 -5.01 3.18 13.17
N ASP A 97 -4.44 2.03 13.46
CA ASP A 97 -4.10 1.56 14.81
C ASP A 97 -5.24 1.69 15.84
N GLY A 98 -6.49 1.45 15.40
CA GLY A 98 -7.67 1.58 16.26
C GLY A 98 -8.06 3.03 16.58
N TRP A 99 -7.42 4.02 15.97
CA TRP A 99 -7.77 5.44 16.07
C TRP A 99 -8.44 5.92 14.80
N PHE A 100 -9.50 6.71 14.97
CA PHE A 100 -10.18 7.42 13.89
C PHE A 100 -9.68 8.86 13.86
N TYR A 101 -9.21 9.30 12.70
CA TYR A 101 -8.67 10.64 12.45
C TYR A 101 -9.56 11.38 11.45
N TRP A 102 -9.71 12.69 11.63
CA TRP A 102 -10.42 13.56 10.68
C TRP A 102 -9.84 14.97 10.64
N THR A 103 -9.97 15.64 9.50
CA THR A 103 -9.70 17.08 9.37
C THR A 103 -10.94 17.90 9.70
N PHE A 104 -10.74 19.04 10.38
CA PHE A 104 -11.80 20.02 10.59
C PHE A 104 -12.03 20.86 9.33
N LYS A 105 -13.15 21.61 9.29
CA LYS A 105 -13.51 22.47 8.15
C LYS A 105 -12.48 23.57 7.85
N ASN A 106 -11.67 23.95 8.84
CA ASN A 106 -10.58 24.91 8.65
C ASN A 106 -9.38 24.33 7.89
N GLY A 107 -9.31 23.01 7.68
CA GLY A 107 -8.26 22.32 6.94
C GLY A 107 -6.91 22.21 7.65
N SER A 108 -6.71 22.90 8.78
CA SER A 108 -5.46 22.95 9.54
C SER A 108 -5.52 22.25 10.89
N THR A 109 -6.71 21.95 11.42
CA THR A 109 -6.87 21.19 12.67
C THR A 109 -7.20 19.73 12.36
N VAL A 110 -6.55 18.81 13.06
CA VAL A 110 -6.84 17.38 13.00
C VAL A 110 -7.45 16.92 14.32
N GLY A 111 -8.52 16.15 14.26
CA GLY A 111 -9.07 15.43 15.40
C GLY A 111 -8.71 13.95 15.34
N ARG A 112 -8.51 13.33 16.50
CA ARG A 112 -8.45 11.87 16.66
C ARG A 112 -9.34 11.40 17.79
N LYS A 113 -9.84 10.17 17.68
CA LYS A 113 -10.55 9.47 18.75
C LYS A 113 -10.33 7.97 18.64
N LYS A 114 -10.21 7.28 19.77
CA LYS A 114 -10.11 5.82 19.77
C LYS A 114 -11.43 5.25 19.30
N ARG A 115 -11.41 4.33 18.34
CA ARG A 115 -12.59 3.53 18.03
C ARG A 115 -12.74 2.51 19.15
N THR A 116 -13.81 2.65 19.92
CA THR A 116 -14.30 1.53 20.71
C THR A 116 -14.70 0.41 19.76
N GLU A 117 -14.26 -0.80 20.04
CA GLU A 117 -14.71 -1.99 19.33
C GLU A 117 -16.23 -1.99 19.34
N ARG A 118 -16.86 -1.94 18.17
CA ARG A 118 -18.25 -2.39 18.08
C ARG A 118 -18.20 -3.87 18.42
N LYS A 119 -18.68 -4.25 19.61
CA LYS A 119 -19.08 -5.64 19.84
C LYS A 119 -20.05 -5.99 18.71
N ALA A 120 -19.63 -6.92 17.86
CA ALA A 120 -20.46 -7.49 16.81
C ALA A 120 -21.65 -8.22 17.41
#